data_AF-A0A8D5JH15-F1
#
_entry.id   AF-A0A8D5JH15-F1
#
_cell.length_a   1.000
_cell.length_b   1.000
_cell.length_c   1.000
_cell.angle_alpha   90.00
_cell.angle_beta   90.00
_cell.angle_gamma   90.00
#
_symmetry.space_group_name_H-M   'P 1'
#
loop_
_entity.id
_entity.type
_entity.pdbx_description
1 polymer ?
#
loop_
_entity_poly.entity_id
_entity_poly.type
_entity_poly.pdbx_seq_one_letter_code
_entity_poly.pdbx_strand_id
1 'polypeptide(L)' 'MNRQDIMETINKDLLEILACPKCKGAVKLQEDEGILCEKCKLLYEIRDGIPIMLIDEAKTIEQD' A
#
# COMPACT_ATOMS: atom_id res chain seq x y z
N MET A 1 -23.68 -0.64 -12.95
CA MET A 1 -22.27 -0.70 -12.52
C MET A 1 -22.02 0.59 -11.77
N ASN A 2 -22.23 0.57 -10.45
CA ASN A 2 -22.22 1.76 -9.63
C ASN A 2 -20.80 2.04 -9.13
N ARG A 3 -20.50 3.33 -8.94
CA ARG A 3 -19.18 3.80 -8.47
C ARG A 3 -18.85 3.38 -7.03
N GLN A 4 -19.80 2.82 -6.30
CA GLN A 4 -19.64 2.40 -4.90
C GLN A 4 -19.11 0.97 -4.73
N ASP A 5 -19.16 0.12 -5.76
CA ASP A 5 -18.71 -1.28 -5.69
C ASP A 5 -17.18 -1.45 -5.74
N ILE A 6 -16.42 -0.39 -6.05
CA ILE A 6 -14.96 -0.45 -6.18
C ILE A 6 -14.29 -0.48 -4.78
N MET A 7 -14.94 0.10 -3.76
CA MET A 7 -14.39 0.17 -2.40
C MET A 7 -14.71 -1.05 -1.53
N GLU A 8 -15.71 -1.87 -1.88
CA GLU A 8 -16.08 -3.07 -1.12
C GLU A 8 -15.31 -4.33 -1.58
N THR A 9 -14.53 -4.24 -2.67
CA THR A 9 -13.82 -5.40 -3.28
C THR A 9 -12.32 -5.44 -2.97
N ILE A 10 -11.75 -4.48 -2.24
CA ILE A 10 -10.46 -4.71 -1.56
C ILE A 10 -10.80 -5.24 -0.17
N ASN A 11 -11.15 -6.53 -0.14
CA ASN A 11 -11.44 -7.27 1.07
C ASN A 11 -10.24 -7.12 2.04
N LYS A 12 -10.48 -6.95 3.34
CA LYS A 12 -9.40 -6.83 4.33
C LYS A 12 -8.43 -8.01 4.24
N ASP A 13 -8.93 -9.18 3.85
CA ASP A 13 -8.14 -10.38 3.52
C ASP A 13 -7.10 -10.16 2.39
N LEU A 14 -7.37 -9.33 1.38
CA LEU A 14 -6.41 -9.00 0.30
C LEU A 14 -5.28 -8.11 0.82
N LEU A 15 -5.56 -7.20 1.75
CA LEU A 15 -4.53 -6.42 2.43
C LEU A 15 -3.68 -7.31 3.36
N GLU A 16 -4.27 -8.34 3.97
CA GLU A 16 -3.54 -9.33 4.78
C GLU A 16 -2.59 -10.22 3.93
N ILE A 17 -2.90 -10.43 2.65
CA ILE A 17 -2.00 -11.10 1.69
C ILE A 17 -0.89 -10.15 1.21
N LEU A 18 -1.15 -8.85 1.20
CA LEU A 18 -0.21 -7.86 0.68
C LEU A 18 1.03 -7.77 1.58
N ALA A 19 2.21 -7.93 0.99
CA ALA A 19 3.48 -7.87 1.68
C ALA A 19 4.43 -6.89 1.00
N CYS A 20 5.34 -6.30 1.78
CA CYS A 20 6.34 -5.37 1.28
C CYS A 20 7.20 -6.06 0.21
N PRO A 21 7.36 -5.49 -0.99
CA PRO A 21 8.14 -6.11 -2.07
C PRO A 21 9.61 -6.29 -1.68
N LYS A 22 10.16 -5.39 -0.84
CA LYS A 22 11.55 -5.40 -0.37
C LYS A 22 11.85 -6.43 0.71
N CYS A 23 11.05 -6.48 1.78
CA CYS A 23 11.35 -7.33 2.95
C CYS A 23 10.35 -8.47 3.18
N LYS A 24 9.29 -8.55 2.37
CA LYS A 24 8.18 -9.51 2.51
C LYS A 24 7.45 -9.43 3.87
N GLY A 25 7.64 -8.35 4.61
CA GLY A 25 6.94 -8.09 5.86
C GLY A 25 5.56 -7.46 5.65
N ALA A 26 4.80 -7.38 6.74
CA ALA A 26 3.50 -6.72 6.77
C ALA A 26 3.59 -5.25 6.30
N VAL A 27 2.53 -4.82 5.64
CA VAL A 27 2.32 -3.43 5.22
C VAL A 27 0.97 -2.94 5.74
N LYS A 28 0.83 -1.63 5.85
CA LYS A 28 -0.39 -0.97 6.31
C LYS A 28 -0.85 0.02 5.26
N LEU A 29 -2.15 0.14 5.05
CA LEU A 29 -2.68 1.26 4.28
C LEU A 29 -2.55 2.52 5.14
N GLN A 30 -1.90 3.55 4.60
CA GLN A 30 -1.87 4.89 5.16
C GLN A 30 -2.94 5.69 4.42
N GLU A 31 -3.96 6.13 5.15
CA GLU A 31 -5.17 6.75 4.60
C GLU A 31 -4.81 7.86 3.61
N ASP A 32 -5.34 7.74 2.38
CA ASP A 32 -5.15 8.63 1.23
C ASP A 32 -3.70 8.85 0.72
N GLU A 33 -2.67 8.26 1.36
CA GLU A 33 -1.26 8.42 0.96
C GLU A 33 -0.69 7.21 0.22
N GLY A 34 -1.06 5.99 0.63
CA GLY A 34 -0.56 4.77 0.00
C GLY A 34 -0.39 3.60 0.96
N ILE A 35 0.57 2.72 0.66
CA ILE A 35 0.90 1.54 1.45
C ILE A 35 2.24 1.74 2.14
N LEU A 36 2.23 1.74 3.47
CA LEU A 36 3.39 1.93 4.31
C LEU A 36 3.98 0.60 4.76
N CYS A 37 5.30 0.47 4.63
CA CYS A 37 6.09 -0.53 5.34
C CYS A 37 6.94 0.12 6.43
N GLU A 38 6.52 0.00 7.70
CA GLU A 38 7.24 0.55 8.85
C GLU A 38 8.66 -0.03 9.00
N LYS A 39 8.85 -1.32 8.71
CA LYS A 39 10.17 -1.98 8.80
C LYS A 39 11.18 -1.44 7.81
N CYS A 40 10.75 -1.15 6.59
CA CYS A 40 11.61 -0.61 5.54
C CYS A 40 11.63 0.92 5.52
N LYS A 41 10.73 1.57 6.26
CA LYS A 41 10.45 3.00 6.19
C LYS A 41 10.16 3.46 4.75
N LEU A 42 9.37 2.66 4.03
CA LEU A 42 9.01 2.92 2.63
C LEU A 42 7.50 3.10 2.50
N LEU A 43 7.09 4.14 1.78
CA LEU A 43 5.73 4.42 1.37
C LEU A 43 5.59 4.17 -0.14
N TYR A 44 4.70 3.25 -0.49
CA TYR A 44 4.33 2.92 -1.87
C TYR A 44 3.05 3.69 -2.24
N GLU A 45 3.11 4.55 -3.24
CA GLU A 45 1.95 5.35 -3.67
C GLU A 45 0.83 4.48 -4.27
N ILE A 46 -0.40 4.99 -4.27
CA ILE A 46 -1.52 4.42 -5.02
C ILE A 46 -1.90 5.41 -6.12
N ARG A 47 -1.87 4.95 -7.38
CA ARG A 47 -2.21 5.76 -8.55
C ARG A 47 -3.34 5.10 -9.33
N ASP A 48 -4.41 5.85 -9.59
CA ASP A 48 -5.62 5.33 -10.27
C ASP A 48 -6.23 4.08 -9.59
N GLY A 49 -6.11 3.99 -8.26
CA GLY A 49 -6.54 2.82 -7.48
C GLY A 49 -5.61 1.61 -7.56
N ILE A 50 -4.43 1.75 -8.19
CA ILE A 50 -3.42 0.70 -8.33
C ILE A 50 -2.20 1.01 -7.44
N PRO A 51 -1.84 0.12 -6.50
CA PRO A 51 -0.60 0.21 -5.74
C PRO A 51 0.66 0.14 -6.62
N ILE A 52 1.52 1.15 -6.52
CA ILE A 52 2.84 1.17 -7.16
C ILE A 52 3.86 0.52 -6.23
N MET A 53 3.87 -0.81 -6.20
CA MET A 53 4.72 -1.64 -5.33
C MET A 53 6.14 -1.86 -5.90
N LEU A 54 6.72 -0.82 -6.48
CA LEU A 54 8.09 -0.83 -7.01
C LEU A 54 9.04 -0.20 -5.98
N ILE A 55 10.10 -0.93 -5.64
CA ILE A 55 11.07 -0.49 -4.61
C ILE A 55 11.76 0.82 -5.00
N ASP A 56 12.01 1.01 -6.30
CA ASP A 56 12.70 2.19 -6.84
C ASP A 56 11.83 3.45 -6.83
N GLU A 57 10.51 3.29 -6.93
CA GLU A 57 9.54 4.39 -6.86
C GLU A 57 9.05 4.67 -5.43
N ALA A 58 9.41 3.80 -4.47
CA ALA A 58 8.97 3.95 -3.08
C ALA A 58 9.62 5.17 -2.42
N LYS A 59 8.82 5.95 -1.68
CA LYS A 59 9.32 7.10 -0.93
C LYS A 59 9.83 6.65 0.43
N THR A 60 11.06 7.03 0.77
CA THR A 60 11.56 6.85 2.14
C THR A 60 10.87 7.84 3.05
N ILE A 61 10.31 7.35 4.15
CA ILE A 61 9.76 8.20 5.19
C ILE A 61 10.75 8.30 6.35
N GLU A 62 11.30 9.50 6.55
CA GLU A 62 12.01 9.83 7.77
C GLU A 62 10.93 10.13 8.82
N GLN A 63 10.75 9.22 9.78
CA GLN A 63 10.01 9.55 11.00
C GLN A 63 10.91 10.46 11.82
N ASP A 64 10.66 11.76 11.76
CA ASP A 64 11.19 12.75 12.71
C ASP A 64 10.58 12.51 14.10
#